data_AF-A0A1V6MY09-F1
#
_entry.id   AF-A0A1V6MY09-F1
#
_cell.length_a   1.000
_cell.length_b   1.000
_cell.length_c   1.000
_cell.angle_alpha   90.00
_cell.angle_beta   90.00
_cell.angle_gamma   90.00
#
_symmetry.space_group_name_H-M   'P 1'
#
loop_
_entity.id
_entity.type
_entity.pdbx_description
1 polymer ?
#
loop_
_entity_poly.entity_id
_entity_poly.type
_entity_poly.pdbx_seq_one_letter_code
_entity_poly.pdbx_strand_id
1 'polypeptide(L)'
;MAELAEAFSPVRGRPKWLQEFGASPVERPAESIPQRFLRPQHPLLGRHVGLHMVGIHDIDRRFTGFVEYQFDLGLLTVDNEIKATGARLQELIKELRNAPVRPATRSVALVLPDSPELGLHVADRFFALVDDGVRPALVTSERADDAAQLCPRHH
;
A
#
# COMPACT_ATOMS: atom_id res chain seq x y z
N MET A 1 -5.20 2.21 3.52
CA MET A 1 -6.11 1.70 2.47
C MET A 1 -6.38 0.20 2.56
N ALA A 2 -5.38 -0.68 2.47
CA ALA A 2 -5.62 -2.14 2.47
C ALA A 2 -6.34 -2.70 3.72
N GLU A 3 -5.97 -2.21 4.91
CA GLU A 3 -6.65 -2.61 6.16
C GLU A 3 -8.08 -2.04 6.24
N LEU A 4 -8.30 -0.86 5.67
CA LEU A 4 -9.62 -0.25 5.63
C LEU A 4 -10.56 -1.06 4.73
N ALA A 5 -10.08 -1.48 3.55
CA ALA A 5 -10.83 -2.35 2.66
C ALA A 5 -11.17 -3.70 3.29
N GLU A 6 -10.29 -4.26 4.13
CA GLU A 6 -10.57 -5.50 4.87
C GLU A 6 -11.70 -5.30 5.89
N ALA A 7 -11.68 -4.20 6.65
CA ALA A 7 -12.65 -3.93 7.70
C ALA A 7 -14.10 -3.98 7.19
N PHE A 8 -14.32 -3.42 5.99
CA PHE A 8 -15.64 -3.36 5.35
C PHE A 8 -15.94 -4.55 4.42
N SER A 9 -14.99 -5.45 4.19
CA SER A 9 -15.23 -6.62 3.33
C SER A 9 -16.21 -7.57 4.03
N PRO A 10 -17.31 -8.00 3.38
CA PRO A 10 -18.18 -9.04 3.93
C PRO A 10 -17.51 -10.43 3.86
N VAL A 11 -16.51 -10.58 2.99
CA VAL A 11 -15.77 -11.82 2.81
C VAL A 11 -14.42 -11.67 3.51
N ARG A 12 -14.27 -12.42 4.60
CA ARG A 12 -13.03 -12.47 5.36
C ARG A 12 -11.88 -13.01 4.51
N GLY A 13 -10.75 -12.30 4.49
CA GLY A 13 -9.58 -12.71 3.72
C GLY A 13 -9.77 -12.59 2.21
N ARG A 14 -10.72 -11.76 1.76
CA ARG A 14 -10.89 -11.44 0.34
C ARG A 14 -9.54 -10.97 -0.24
N PRO A 15 -9.08 -11.54 -1.37
CA PRO A 15 -7.94 -11.04 -2.11
C PRO A 15 -8.02 -9.53 -2.36
N LYS A 16 -6.93 -8.82 -2.08
CA LYS A 16 -6.80 -7.39 -2.34
C LYS A 16 -5.74 -7.14 -3.38
N TRP A 17 -5.99 -6.19 -4.27
CA TRP A 17 -5.03 -5.75 -5.26
C TRP A 17 -4.75 -4.27 -5.03
N LEU A 18 -3.48 -3.91 -4.82
CA LEU A 18 -3.06 -2.52 -4.89
C LEU A 18 -2.92 -2.13 -6.38
N GLN A 19 -4.02 -1.65 -6.96
CA GLN A 19 -4.14 -1.46 -8.41
C GLN A 19 -3.36 -0.24 -8.93
N GLU A 20 -3.20 0.79 -8.09
CA GLU A 20 -2.44 1.98 -8.43
C GLU A 20 -1.53 2.34 -7.26
N PHE A 21 -0.24 2.44 -7.57
CA PHE A 21 0.78 2.81 -6.63
C PHE A 21 1.90 3.56 -7.34
N GLY A 22 2.26 4.74 -6.84
CA GLY A 22 3.28 5.57 -7.46
C GLY A 22 3.75 6.68 -6.54
N ALA A 23 4.90 7.23 -6.86
CA ALA A 23 5.46 8.37 -6.17
C ALA A 23 6.20 9.23 -7.18
N SER A 24 6.12 10.54 -7.01
CA SER A 24 6.79 11.53 -7.84
C SER A 24 7.87 12.27 -7.04
N PRO A 25 8.94 12.71 -7.71
CA PRO A 25 9.91 13.66 -7.16
C PRO A 25 9.28 14.96 -6.61
N VAL A 26 8.09 15.34 -7.08
CA VAL A 26 7.35 16.51 -6.59
C VAL A 26 7.00 16.39 -5.10
N GLU A 27 6.74 15.17 -4.61
CA GLU A 27 6.30 14.94 -3.23
C GLU A 27 7.45 14.60 -2.28
N ARG A 28 8.57 14.10 -2.82
CA ARG A 28 9.73 13.65 -2.03
C ARG A 28 10.98 13.55 -2.89
N PRO A 29 12.17 13.62 -2.28
CA PRO A 29 13.43 13.51 -3.03
C PRO A 29 13.49 12.23 -3.87
N ALA A 30 13.89 12.33 -5.14
CA ALA A 30 13.83 11.23 -6.10
C ALA A 30 14.64 10.00 -5.65
N GLU A 31 15.75 10.24 -4.97
CA GLU A 31 16.69 9.24 -4.46
C GLU A 31 16.07 8.44 -3.30
N SER A 32 15.09 9.04 -2.60
CA SER A 32 14.39 8.40 -1.50
C SER A 32 13.28 7.44 -1.96
N ILE A 33 12.74 7.65 -3.18
CA ILE A 33 11.60 6.89 -3.70
C ILE A 33 11.90 5.38 -3.75
N PRO A 34 12.99 4.90 -4.37
CA PRO A 34 13.25 3.47 -4.48
C PRO A 34 13.31 2.76 -3.12
N GLN A 35 13.96 3.37 -2.13
CA GLN A 35 14.22 2.71 -0.84
C GLN A 35 13.08 2.88 0.16
N ARG A 36 12.53 4.08 0.29
CA ARG A 36 11.53 4.40 1.32
C ARG A 36 10.11 4.14 0.87
N PHE A 37 9.85 4.04 -0.44
CA PHE A 37 8.48 3.84 -0.93
C PHE A 37 8.18 2.37 -1.25
N LEU A 38 9.12 1.66 -1.87
CA LEU A 38 8.89 0.27 -2.31
C LEU A 38 9.15 -0.77 -1.20
N ARG A 39 10.14 -0.55 -0.33
CA ARG A 39 10.55 -1.54 0.69
C ARG A 39 9.55 -1.71 1.84
N PRO A 40 8.93 -0.66 2.43
CA PRO A 40 7.98 -0.82 3.53
C PRO A 40 6.70 -1.56 3.15
N GLN A 41 6.46 -1.78 1.86
CA GLN A 41 5.31 -2.53 1.37
C GLN A 41 5.44 -4.04 1.53
N HIS A 42 6.65 -4.55 1.78
CA HIS A 42 6.92 -5.99 1.85
C HIS A 42 5.95 -6.77 2.76
N PRO A 43 5.61 -6.31 3.99
CA PRO A 43 4.63 -6.99 4.84
C PRO A 43 3.18 -6.81 4.36
N LEU A 44 2.88 -5.72 3.65
CA LEU A 44 1.57 -5.48 3.05
C LEU A 44 1.36 -6.42 1.87
N LEU A 45 2.37 -6.66 1.04
CA LEU A 45 2.30 -7.51 -0.15
C LEU A 45 1.91 -8.95 0.18
N GLY A 46 2.28 -9.50 1.33
CA GLY A 46 1.84 -10.84 1.74
C GLY A 46 0.31 -11.00 1.79
N ARG A 47 -0.45 -9.90 1.97
CA ARG A 47 -1.93 -9.88 2.00
C ARG A 47 -2.57 -9.43 0.69
N HIS A 48 -1.78 -9.05 -0.30
CA HIS A 48 -2.27 -8.65 -1.61
C HIS A 48 -1.97 -9.74 -2.62
N VAL A 49 -2.88 -9.94 -3.56
CA VAL A 49 -2.64 -10.84 -4.70
C VAL A 49 -1.83 -10.17 -5.81
N GLY A 50 -1.64 -8.85 -5.72
CA GLY A 50 -0.84 -8.10 -6.67
C GLY A 50 -0.66 -6.64 -6.29
N LEU A 51 0.32 -6.03 -6.94
CA LEU A 51 0.60 -4.59 -6.95
C LEU A 51 0.81 -4.17 -8.39
N HIS A 52 0.27 -3.02 -8.77
CA HIS A 52 0.49 -2.42 -10.08
C HIS A 52 0.92 -0.96 -9.92
N MET A 53 2.02 -0.61 -10.58
CA MET A 53 2.55 0.75 -10.57
C MET A 53 1.73 1.64 -11.50
N VAL A 54 1.44 2.87 -11.07
CA VAL A 54 0.84 3.86 -11.96
C VAL A 54 1.92 4.45 -12.87
N GLY A 55 1.65 4.45 -14.17
CA GLY A 55 2.57 4.95 -15.18
C GLY A 55 3.70 3.96 -15.48
N ILE A 56 3.79 3.52 -16.73
CA ILE A 56 4.99 2.79 -17.20
C ILE A 56 6.04 3.79 -17.66
N HIS A 57 5.64 4.80 -18.44
CA HIS A 57 6.50 5.85 -18.97
C HIS A 57 6.14 7.20 -18.36
N ASP A 58 7.13 8.07 -18.29
CA ASP A 58 6.93 9.49 -18.04
C ASP A 58 6.10 10.11 -19.18
N ILE A 59 5.37 11.16 -18.84
CA ILE A 59 4.59 11.92 -19.81
C ILE A 59 5.51 12.96 -20.44
N ASP A 60 5.48 13.06 -21.76
CA ASP A 60 6.23 14.11 -22.46
C ASP A 60 5.66 15.48 -22.11
N ARG A 61 6.53 16.40 -21.69
CA ARG A 61 6.16 17.77 -21.28
C ARG A 61 5.64 18.64 -22.42
N ARG A 62 5.71 18.17 -23.67
CA ARG A 62 4.99 18.77 -24.80
C ARG A 62 3.47 18.63 -24.67
N PHE A 63 2.99 17.64 -23.92
CA PHE A 63 1.56 17.47 -23.64
C PHE A 63 1.12 18.37 -22.48
N THR A 64 -0.06 18.96 -22.63
CA THR A 64 -0.66 19.88 -21.65
C THR A 64 -1.88 19.23 -20.98
N GLY A 65 -2.32 19.79 -19.84
CA GLY A 65 -3.49 19.32 -19.10
C GLY A 65 -3.21 18.32 -17.97
N PHE A 66 -1.94 17.98 -17.75
CA PHE A 66 -1.49 17.17 -16.62
C PHE A 66 -1.02 18.06 -15.46
N VAL A 67 -1.19 17.59 -14.22
CA VAL A 67 -0.59 18.24 -13.06
C VAL A 67 0.88 17.83 -12.92
N GLU A 68 1.72 18.70 -12.35
CA GLU A 68 3.17 18.52 -12.32
C GLU A 68 3.62 17.13 -11.84
N TYR A 69 2.98 16.62 -10.78
CA TYR A 69 3.23 15.27 -10.24
C TYR A 69 3.14 14.15 -11.27
N GLN A 70 2.25 14.26 -12.27
CA GLN A 70 1.92 13.19 -13.22
C GLN A 70 3.00 12.97 -14.28
N PHE A 71 3.84 13.98 -14.57
CA PHE A 71 4.84 13.87 -15.62
C PHE A 71 5.92 12.84 -15.29
N ASP A 72 6.23 12.67 -14.00
CA ASP A 72 7.42 11.93 -13.54
C ASP A 72 7.09 10.61 -12.81
N LEU A 73 5.87 10.07 -12.99
CA LEU A 73 5.43 8.82 -12.34
C LEU A 73 5.95 7.54 -12.99
N GLY A 74 6.44 7.63 -14.23
CA GLY A 74 6.89 6.48 -14.99
C GLY A 74 8.01 5.72 -14.29
N LEU A 75 8.07 4.42 -14.59
CA LEU A 75 9.24 3.58 -14.31
C LEU A 75 10.33 3.78 -15.36
N LEU A 76 9.94 4.26 -16.54
CA LEU A 76 10.78 4.58 -17.68
C LEU A 76 10.66 6.08 -18.00
N THR A 77 11.73 6.68 -18.51
CA THR A 77 11.68 8.03 -19.08
C THR A 77 10.91 8.04 -20.40
N VAL A 78 10.66 9.23 -20.96
CA VAL A 78 10.06 9.41 -22.30
C VAL A 78 10.88 8.75 -23.41
N ASP A 79 12.18 8.58 -23.21
CA ASP A 79 13.12 7.96 -24.15
C ASP A 79 13.31 6.45 -23.89
N ASN A 80 12.48 5.84 -23.06
CA ASN A 80 12.52 4.43 -22.64
C ASN A 80 13.74 4.04 -21.77
N GLU A 81 14.37 5.02 -21.12
CA GLU A 81 15.45 4.72 -20.17
C GLU A 81 14.88 4.28 -18.82
N ILE A 82 15.48 3.25 -18.20
CA ILE A 82 15.01 2.76 -16.90
C ILE A 82 15.36 3.74 -15.80
N LYS A 83 14.36 4.22 -15.05
CA LYS A 83 14.55 5.07 -13.87
C LYS A 83 14.95 4.23 -12.66
N ALA A 84 15.54 4.88 -11.66
CA ALA A 84 15.93 4.22 -10.40
C ALA A 84 14.77 3.46 -9.73
N THR A 85 13.54 4.00 -9.80
CA THR A 85 12.33 3.34 -9.31
C THR A 85 12.01 2.07 -10.09
N GLY A 86 12.14 2.10 -11.42
CA GLY A 86 11.96 0.93 -12.30
C GLY A 86 12.98 -0.17 -12.02
N ALA A 87 14.26 0.20 -11.90
CA ALA A 87 15.32 -0.75 -11.54
C ALA A 87 15.06 -1.40 -10.17
N ARG A 88 14.70 -0.60 -9.15
CA ARG A 88 14.39 -1.14 -7.82
C ARG A 88 13.15 -2.03 -7.79
N LEU A 89 12.12 -1.70 -8.58
CA LEU A 89 10.95 -2.57 -8.72
C LEU A 89 11.35 -3.91 -9.34
N GLN A 90 12.21 -3.90 -10.35
CA GLN A 90 12.70 -5.13 -10.99
C GLN A 90 13.43 -6.04 -9.97
N GLU A 91 14.28 -5.46 -9.11
CA GLU A 91 14.94 -6.17 -8.02
C GLU A 91 13.92 -6.75 -7.03
N LEU A 92 12.97 -5.92 -6.58
CA LEU A 92 11.93 -6.34 -5.63
C LEU A 92 11.09 -7.50 -6.18
N ILE A 93 10.73 -7.47 -7.47
CA ILE A 93 10.01 -8.58 -8.12
C ILE A 93 10.83 -9.87 -8.06
N LYS A 94 12.16 -9.81 -8.28
CA LYS A 94 13.04 -10.98 -8.17
C LYS A 94 13.13 -11.48 -6.72
N GLU A 95 13.32 -10.58 -5.76
CA GLU A 95 13.34 -10.89 -4.32
C GLU A 95 12.07 -11.64 -3.90
N LEU A 96 10.89 -11.12 -4.25
CA LEU A 96 9.59 -11.67 -3.87
C LEU A 96 9.25 -12.99 -4.57
N ARG A 97 9.74 -13.21 -5.79
CA ARG A 97 9.60 -14.50 -6.48
C ARG A 97 10.43 -15.58 -5.81
N ASN A 98 11.61 -15.24 -5.30
CA ASN A 98 12.51 -16.19 -4.63
C ASN A 98 12.13 -16.43 -3.17
N ALA A 99 11.59 -15.42 -2.50
CA ALA A 99 11.17 -15.47 -1.10
C ALA A 99 9.80 -14.79 -0.92
N PRO A 100 8.69 -15.51 -1.19
CA PRO A 100 7.35 -14.95 -1.00
C PRO A 100 7.10 -14.56 0.46
N VAL A 101 6.48 -13.41 0.66
CA VAL A 101 6.17 -12.88 2.00
C VAL A 101 4.88 -13.49 2.51
N ARG A 102 4.88 -13.99 3.74
CA ARG A 102 3.65 -14.37 4.44
C ARG A 102 3.03 -13.16 5.15
N PRO A 103 1.69 -13.04 5.17
CA PRO A 103 1.01 -12.09 6.05
C PRO A 103 1.50 -12.17 7.50
N ALA A 104 1.82 -11.02 8.09
CA ALA A 104 2.03 -10.95 9.54
C ALA A 104 0.71 -11.19 10.29
N THR A 105 0.75 -11.99 11.36
CA THR A 105 -0.34 -12.13 12.32
C THR A 105 -0.56 -10.81 13.04
N ARG A 106 -1.84 -10.47 13.28
CA ARG A 106 -2.24 -9.26 14.00
C ARG A 106 -3.05 -9.64 15.22
N SER A 107 -2.66 -9.11 16.37
CA SER A 107 -3.33 -9.32 17.66
C SER A 107 -4.06 -8.08 18.17
N VAL A 108 -3.83 -6.92 17.54
CA VAL A 108 -4.45 -5.64 17.89
C VAL A 108 -5.35 -5.21 16.74
N ALA A 109 -6.57 -4.77 17.06
CA ALA A 109 -7.49 -4.18 16.10
C ALA A 109 -7.97 -2.82 16.62
N LEU A 110 -8.00 -1.83 15.73
CA LEU A 110 -8.65 -0.54 16.00
C LEU A 110 -10.08 -0.61 15.46
N VAL A 111 -11.04 -0.31 16.34
CA VAL A 111 -12.47 -0.25 15.99
C VAL A 111 -12.74 1.09 15.31
N LEU A 112 -13.32 1.03 14.12
CA LEU A 112 -13.75 2.20 13.37
C LEU A 112 -15.02 2.79 14.01
N PRO A 113 -15.12 4.13 14.11
CA PRO A 113 -16.35 4.77 14.55
C PRO A 113 -17.46 4.49 13.55
N ASP A 114 -18.69 4.34 14.06
CA ASP A 114 -19.89 4.22 13.23
C ASP A 114 -20.28 5.59 12.68
N SER A 115 -19.56 6.03 11.65
CA SER A 115 -19.72 7.32 11.00
C SER A 115 -19.55 7.17 9.48
N PRO A 116 -20.40 7.82 8.67
CA PRO A 116 -20.23 7.84 7.21
C PRO A 116 -18.93 8.53 6.78
N GLU A 117 -18.38 9.41 7.62
CA GLU A 117 -17.10 10.07 7.41
C GLU A 117 -16.07 9.57 8.42
N LEU A 118 -15.15 8.75 7.95
CA LEU A 118 -13.95 8.41 8.71
C LEU A 118 -12.98 9.58 8.64
N GLY A 119 -12.93 10.37 9.71
CA GLY A 119 -11.98 11.47 9.83
C GLY A 119 -10.52 11.01 9.96
N LEU A 120 -9.59 11.94 9.74
CA LEU A 120 -8.14 11.67 9.80
C LEU A 120 -7.65 11.14 11.16
N HIS A 121 -8.38 11.39 12.25
CA HIS A 121 -8.06 10.87 13.58
C HIS A 121 -7.95 9.33 13.63
N VAL A 122 -8.65 8.60 12.76
CA VAL A 122 -8.51 7.15 12.63
C VAL A 122 -7.15 6.81 12.01
N ALA A 123 -6.75 7.54 10.98
CA ALA A 123 -5.44 7.38 10.36
C ALA A 123 -4.33 7.72 11.36
N ASP A 124 -4.45 8.82 12.10
CA ASP A 124 -3.46 9.24 13.11
C ASP A 124 -3.25 8.14 14.18
N ARG A 125 -4.32 7.59 14.73
CA ARG A 125 -4.24 6.48 15.70
C ARG A 125 -3.64 5.21 15.08
N PHE A 126 -4.04 4.88 13.86
CA PHE A 126 -3.51 3.73 13.14
C PHE A 126 -2.01 3.87 12.91
N PHE A 127 -1.55 5.04 12.47
CA PHE A 127 -0.12 5.28 12.20
C PHE A 127 0.70 5.41 13.48
N ALA A 128 0.17 5.97 14.57
CA ALA A 128 0.84 5.95 15.87
C ALA A 128 1.14 4.52 16.33
N LEU A 129 0.19 3.59 16.20
CA LEU A 129 0.41 2.18 16.50
C LEU A 129 1.46 1.55 15.56
N VAL A 130 1.46 1.91 14.29
CA VAL A 130 2.46 1.42 13.32
C VAL A 130 3.86 1.91 13.68
N ASP A 131 3.99 3.17 14.10
CA ASP A 131 5.24 3.79 14.54
C ASP A 131 5.77 3.13 15.83
N ASP A 132 4.87 2.72 16.74
CA ASP A 132 5.19 1.91 17.92
C ASP A 132 5.53 0.44 17.59
N GLY A 133 5.59 0.09 16.30
CA GLY A 133 5.93 -1.27 15.84
C GLY A 133 4.76 -2.25 15.87
N VAL A 134 3.58 -1.82 16.28
CA VAL A 134 2.35 -2.64 16.22
C VAL A 134 1.93 -2.82 14.76
N ARG A 135 1.22 -3.92 14.48
CA ARG A 135 0.58 -4.18 13.18
C ARG A 135 -0.93 -4.24 13.39
N PRO A 136 -1.60 -3.09 13.57
CA PRO A 136 -3.03 -3.10 13.84
C PRO A 136 -3.83 -3.60 12.63
N ALA A 137 -4.94 -4.28 12.92
CA ALA A 137 -6.05 -4.47 11.99
C ALA A 137 -7.07 -3.32 12.15
N LEU A 138 -8.00 -3.19 11.20
CA LEU A 138 -9.18 -2.34 11.32
C LEU A 138 -10.42 -3.23 11.32
N VAL A 139 -11.39 -2.91 12.18
CA VAL A 139 -12.70 -3.60 12.25
C VAL A 139 -13.82 -2.57 12.39
N THR A 140 -15.01 -2.85 11.86
CA THR A 140 -16.19 -2.01 12.10
C THR A 140 -16.71 -2.22 13.52
N SER A 141 -17.45 -1.24 14.06
CA SER A 141 -18.12 -1.35 15.36
C SER A 141 -19.01 -2.58 15.47
N GLU A 142 -19.79 -2.87 14.42
CA GLU A 142 -20.66 -4.06 14.31
C GLU A 142 -19.90 -5.38 14.50
N ARG A 143 -18.61 -5.43 14.12
CA ARG A 143 -17.79 -6.64 14.12
C ARG A 143 -16.76 -6.66 15.25
N ALA A 144 -16.80 -5.67 16.14
CA ALA A 144 -15.83 -5.55 17.24
C ALA A 144 -15.91 -6.72 18.23
N ASP A 145 -17.07 -7.38 18.32
CA ASP A 145 -17.32 -8.52 19.20
C ASP A 145 -17.57 -9.84 18.42
N ASP A 146 -17.44 -9.84 17.09
CA ASP A 146 -17.62 -11.04 16.27
C ASP A 146 -16.37 -11.93 16.33
N ALA A 147 -16.37 -12.88 17.27
CA ALA A 147 -15.27 -13.82 17.47
C ALA A 147 -14.88 -14.59 16.19
N ALA A 148 -15.81 -14.87 15.26
CA ALA A 148 -15.51 -15.58 14.02
C ALA A 148 -14.67 -14.71 13.05
N GLN A 149 -14.85 -13.39 13.10
CA GLN A 149 -14.09 -12.41 12.33
C GLN A 149 -12.74 -12.08 12.99
N LEU A 150 -12.69 -12.08 14.32
CA LEU A 150 -11.54 -11.65 15.11
C LEU A 150 -10.50 -12.76 15.35
N CYS A 151 -10.90 -14.03 15.39
CA CYS A 151 -10.00 -15.15 15.67
C CYS A 151 -8.83 -15.22 14.65
N PRO A 152 -7.56 -15.05 15.07
CA PRO A 152 -6.41 -15.11 14.17
C PRO A 152 -6.36 -16.45 13.43
N ARG A 153 -6.06 -16.44 12.13
CA ARG A 153 -5.69 -17.69 11.43
C ARG A 153 -4.20 -17.94 11.58
N HIS A 154 -3.86 -19.16 11.99
CA HIS A 154 -2.56 -19.75 11.68
C HIS A 154 -2.61 -20.20 10.21
N HIS A 155 -1.76 -19.63 9.35
CA HIS A 155 -1.59 -20.00 7.93
C HIS A 155 -0.19 -20.56 7.68
#